data_AF-A0A484DDZ0-F1
#
_entry.id   AF-A0A484DDZ0-F1
#
_cell.length_a   1.000
_cell.length_b   1.000
_cell.length_c   1.000
_cell.angle_alpha   90.00
_cell.angle_beta   90.00
_cell.angle_gamma   90.00
#
_symmetry.space_group_name_H-M   'P 1'
#
loop_
_entity.id
_entity.type
_entity.pdbx_description
1 polymer ?
#
loop_
_entity_poly.entity_id
_entity_poly.type
_entity_poly.pdbx_seq_one_letter_code
_entity_poly.pdbx_strand_id
1 'polypeptide(L)' 'MSLAKPVMRGLLGKRLRFHLPIAFALSLVAAIGFKYGVTEPRKRAYADFYKQYDAVKEFTAMKEAGVFESVRPSGE' A
#
# COMPACT_ATOMS: atom_id res chain seq x y z
N MET A 1 31.97 -26.22 41.90
CA MET A 1 30.91 -25.18 41.90
C MET A 1 29.63 -25.81 41.35
N SER A 2 28.52 -25.75 42.08
CA SER A 2 27.22 -26.29 41.66
C SER A 2 26.42 -25.21 40.93
N LEU A 3 25.70 -25.57 39.86
CA LEU A 3 24.84 -24.65 39.13
C LEU A 3 23.64 -24.20 39.99
N ALA A 4 23.27 -22.93 39.88
CA ALA A 4 22.07 -22.41 40.53
C ALA A 4 20.81 -22.94 39.85
N LYS A 5 19.75 -23.17 40.63
CA LYS A 5 18.47 -23.71 40.11
C LYS A 5 17.81 -22.69 39.17
N PRO A 6 17.48 -23.07 37.93
CA PRO A 6 16.81 -22.16 37.00
C PRO A 6 15.31 -22.01 37.33
N VAL A 7 14.68 -21.02 36.69
CA VAL A 7 13.22 -20.87 36.72
C VAL A 7 12.56 -22.01 35.94
N MET A 8 11.64 -22.74 36.56
CA MET A 8 10.98 -23.91 35.95
C MET A 8 9.46 -23.75 35.74
N ARG A 9 8.88 -22.59 36.12
CA ARG A 9 7.43 -22.35 36.04
C ARG A 9 7.15 -20.99 35.40
N GLY A 10 5.99 -20.85 34.76
CA GLY A 10 5.55 -19.58 34.17
C GLY A 10 6.36 -19.11 32.96
N LEU A 11 7.19 -19.97 32.37
CA LEU A 11 8.08 -19.62 31.25
C LEU A 11 7.29 -19.12 30.02
N LEU A 12 6.16 -19.77 29.71
CA LEU A 12 5.27 -19.35 28.62
C LEU A 12 4.69 -17.95 28.86
N GLY A 13 4.17 -17.69 30.06
CA GLY A 13 3.60 -16.39 30.42
C GLY A 13 4.64 -15.26 30.36
N LYS A 14 5.87 -15.53 30.82
CA LYS A 14 6.99 -14.60 30.70
C LYS A 14 7.32 -14.30 29.23
N ARG A 15 7.38 -15.34 28.39
CA ARG A 15 7.65 -15.18 26.96
C ARG A 15 6.54 -14.40 26.26
N LEU A 16 5.27 -14.69 26.57
CA LEU A 16 4.13 -14.00 25.98
C LEU A 16 4.12 -12.52 26.32
N ARG A 17 4.30 -12.16 27.60
CA ARG A 17 4.36 -10.75 28.04
C ARG A 17 5.49 -9.97 27.38
N PHE A 18 6.59 -10.64 27.04
CA PHE A 18 7.69 -10.01 26.31
C PHE A 18 7.37 -9.82 24.81
N HIS A 19 6.83 -10.83 24.14
CA HIS A 19 6.61 -10.77 22.69
C HIS A 19 5.33 -10.02 22.29
N LEU A 20 4.33 -9.95 23.17
CA LEU A 20 3.04 -9.33 22.84
C LEU A 20 3.19 -7.84 22.46
N PRO A 21 3.88 -6.99 23.26
CA PRO A 21 4.08 -5.58 22.87
C PRO A 21 4.91 -5.44 21.58
N ILE A 22 5.90 -6.32 21.37
CA ILE A 22 6.72 -6.33 20.16
C ILE A 22 5.86 -6.63 18.93
N ALA A 23 4.98 -7.63 19.02
CA ALA A 23 4.08 -7.98 17.92
C ALA A 23 3.15 -6.83 17.55
N PHE A 24 2.59 -6.13 18.54
CA PHE A 24 1.76 -4.94 18.29
C PHE A 24 2.56 -3.80 17.66
N ALA A 25 3.75 -3.50 18.17
CA ALA A 25 4.62 -2.47 17.62
C ALA A 25 4.97 -2.75 16.15
N LEU A 26 5.40 -3.98 15.84
CA LEU A 26 5.72 -4.39 14.47
C LEU A 26 4.51 -4.30 13.54
N SER A 27 3.32 -4.70 14.02
CA SER A 27 2.08 -4.63 13.26
C SER A 27 1.69 -3.18 12.93
N LEU A 28 1.82 -2.27 13.90
CA LEU A 28 1.55 -0.84 13.68
C LEU A 28 2.55 -0.22 12.72
N VAL A 29 3.84 -0.54 12.85
CA VAL A 29 4.87 -0.07 11.91
C VAL A 29 4.57 -0.53 10.48
N ALA A 30 4.21 -1.81 10.31
CA ALA A 30 3.82 -2.34 9.01
C ALA A 30 2.59 -1.62 8.43
N ALA A 31 1.56 -1.39 9.25
CA ALA A 31 0.36 -0.67 8.83
C ALA A 31 0.66 0.78 8.40
N ILE A 32 1.48 1.51 9.16
CA ILE A 32 1.92 2.87 8.83
C ILE A 32 2.74 2.86 7.53
N GLY A 33 3.68 1.92 7.41
CA GLY A 33 4.49 1.74 6.22
C GLY A 33 3.64 1.52 4.97
N PHE A 34 2.63 0.65 5.05
CA PHE A 34 1.73 0.40 3.92
C PHE A 34 0.83 1.61 3.60
N LYS A 35 0.31 2.30 4.62
CA LYS A 35 -0.52 3.49 4.43
C LYS A 35 0.24 4.56 3.64
N TYR A 36 1.43 4.94 4.09
CA TYR A 36 2.17 6.03 3.47
C TYR A 36 3.03 5.60 2.26
N GLY A 37 3.46 4.34 2.21
CA GLY A 37 4.23 3.82 1.08
C GLY A 37 3.39 3.41 -0.12
N VAL A 38 2.14 3.01 0.08
CA VAL A 38 1.29 2.48 -1.00
C VAL A 38 -0.04 3.21 -1.11
N THR A 39 -0.76 3.35 -0.01
CA THR A 39 -2.16 3.80 -0.04
C THR A 39 -2.27 5.29 -0.38
N GLU A 40 -1.56 6.15 0.35
CA GLU A 40 -1.59 7.61 0.13
C GLU A 40 -0.99 8.03 -1.22
N PRO A 41 0.17 7.49 -1.67
CA PRO A 41 0.69 7.80 -3.00
C PRO A 41 -0.27 7.41 -4.12
N ARG A 42 -0.96 6.26 -3.99
CA ARG A 42 -1.96 5.85 -4.98
C ARG A 42 -3.14 6.81 -5.02
N LYS A 43 -3.72 7.18 -3.86
CA LYS A 43 -4.81 8.17 -3.82
C LYS A 43 -4.39 9.49 -4.45
N ARG A 44 -3.19 9.96 -4.12
CA ARG A 44 -2.62 11.19 -4.68
C ARG A 44 -2.43 11.09 -6.19
N ALA A 45 -1.88 9.99 -6.72
CA ALA A 45 -1.68 9.81 -8.15
C ALA A 45 -2.99 9.89 -8.94
N TYR A 46 -4.07 9.28 -8.44
CA TYR A 46 -5.39 9.40 -9.05
C TYR A 46 -5.92 10.84 -8.98
N ALA A 47 -5.81 11.49 -7.83
CA ALA A 47 -6.25 12.88 -7.67
C ALA A 47 -5.47 13.83 -8.60
N ASP A 48 -4.15 13.66 -8.69
CA ASP A 48 -3.26 14.46 -9.53
C ASP A 48 -3.57 14.25 -11.02
N PHE A 49 -3.87 13.01 -11.44
CA PHE A 49 -4.32 12.72 -12.82
C PHE A 49 -5.61 13.48 -13.15
N TYR A 50 -6.65 13.34 -12.32
CA TYR A 50 -7.95 13.96 -12.60
C TYR A 50 -7.98 15.48 -12.44
N LYS A 51 -7.00 16.06 -11.74
CA LYS A 51 -6.93 17.52 -11.53
C LYS A 51 -6.84 18.32 -12.83
N GLN A 52 -6.24 17.73 -13.87
CA GLN A 52 -5.99 18.38 -15.16
C GLN A 52 -6.52 17.56 -16.34
N TYR A 53 -7.27 16.49 -16.07
CA TYR A 53 -7.75 15.58 -17.09
C TYR A 53 -8.85 16.22 -17.93
N ASP A 54 -8.60 16.33 -19.23
CA ASP A 54 -9.60 16.74 -20.23
C ASP A 54 -9.99 15.52 -21.06
N ALA A 55 -11.19 15.00 -20.79
CA ALA A 55 -11.71 13.81 -21.45
C ALA A 55 -11.86 14.00 -22.97
N VAL A 56 -12.23 15.20 -23.44
CA VAL A 56 -12.45 15.46 -24.87
C VAL A 56 -11.12 15.52 -25.60
N LYS A 57 -10.12 16.16 -25.00
CA LYS A 57 -8.76 16.20 -25.55
C LYS A 57 -8.17 14.80 -25.66
N GLU A 58 -8.23 14.01 -24.59
CA GLU A 58 -7.70 12.64 -24.58
C GLU A 58 -8.48 11.72 -25.53
N PHE A 59 -9.81 11.86 -25.59
CA PHE A 59 -10.62 11.17 -26.60
C PHE A 59 -10.19 11.54 -28.03
N THR A 60 -10.00 12.82 -28.31
CA THR A 60 -9.58 13.28 -29.64
C THR A 60 -8.22 12.69 -30.01
N ALA A 61 -7.26 12.69 -29.08
CA ALA A 61 -5.96 12.06 -29.29
C ALA A 61 -6.08 10.56 -29.61
N MET A 62 -6.92 9.82 -28.87
CA MET A 62 -7.18 8.40 -29.12
C MET A 62 -7.91 8.16 -30.46
N LYS A 63 -8.83 9.06 -30.83
CA LYS A 63 -9.57 9.02 -32.09
C LYS A 63 -8.64 9.21 -33.29
N GLU A 64 -7.78 10.22 -33.25
CA GLU A 64 -6.80 10.47 -34.32
C GLU A 64 -5.74 9.37 -34.40
N ALA A 65 -5.45 8.67 -33.29
CA ALA A 65 -4.61 7.48 -33.28
C ALA A 65 -5.29 6.23 -33.87
N GLY A 66 -6.57 6.31 -34.26
CA GLY A 66 -7.31 5.20 -34.88
C GLY A 66 -7.65 4.05 -33.94
N VAL A 67 -7.68 4.30 -32.62
CA VAL A 67 -7.91 3.25 -31.61
C VAL A 67 -9.38 2.81 -31.57
N PHE A 68 -10.30 3.66 -32.03
CA PHE A 68 -11.74 3.39 -31.97
C PHE A 68 -12.26 2.76 -33.27
N GLU A 69 -13.05 1.70 -33.13
CA GLU A 69 -13.81 1.12 -34.25
C GLU A 69 -15.07 1.95 -34.57
N SER A 70 -15.64 2.62 -33.57
CA SER A 70 -16.89 3.37 -33.70
C SER A 70 -16.72 4.78 -34.28
N VAL A 71 -15.51 5.34 -34.25
CA VAL A 71 -15.22 6.70 -34.74
C VAL A 71 -13.85 6.74 -35.40
N ARG A 72 -13.79 7.15 -36.66
CA ARG A 72 -12.55 7.20 -37.46
C ARG A 72 -11.72 8.48 -37.21
N PRO A 73 -10.41 8.46 -37.51
CA PRO A 73 -9.57 9.66 -37.57
C PRO A 73 -10.16 10.71 -38.52
N SER A 74 -9.86 11.99 -38.31
CA SER A 74 -10.46 13.06 -39.12
C SER A 74 -9.94 13.14 -40.56
N GLY A 75 -8.84 12.44 -40.86
CA GLY A 75 -8.15 12.48 -42.16
C GLY A 75 -8.40 11.26 -43.06
N GLU A 76 -9.24 10.31 -42.65
CA GLU A 76 -9.76 9.21 -43.48
C GLU A 76 -11.15 9.54 -44.03
#